data_AF-A0A1A3EFJ7-F1
#
_entry.id   AF-A0A1A3EFJ7-F1
#
_cell.length_a   1.000
_cell.length_b   1.000
_cell.length_c   1.000
_cell.angle_alpha   90.00
_cell.angle_beta   90.00
_cell.angle_gamma   90.00
#
_symmetry.space_group_name_H-M   'P 1'
#
loop_
_entity.id
_entity.type
_entity.pdbx_description
1 polymer ?
#
loop_
_entity_poly.entity_id
_entity_poly.type
_entity_poly.pdbx_seq_one_letter_code
_entity_poly.pdbx_strand_id
1 'polypeptide(L)'
;MNGQVGWVGLATSLILVAFAAGISLWRRLGLERQLLWASVRALVQLLLVGGALTLLFEPGRSLWWSWAWVAGMVAYAGGVARRRAPEVPQFAPLAVAAFAGAAVVTLGVIFGLRVFPLQGRTLVPVAGMMIGNSMTAMVLVARRLVDELRDKRDEVEARLALGQPSRQAASPYLRTALRSAISPQIETTKATGLVFLPGAMTGLILAGVPPLQAVLVQAVVMFLILGSVAATTVVVAMGIVRLVFTRDHRLLPLSRRPDTGG
;
A
#
# COMPACT_ATOMS: atom_id res chain seq x y z
N MET A 1 -5.01 -1.89 -31.94
CA MET A 1 -4.86 -0.67 -31.12
C MET A 1 -4.34 0.41 -32.06
N ASN A 2 -5.18 1.35 -32.47
CA ASN A 2 -4.73 2.47 -33.31
C ASN A 2 -3.73 3.30 -32.51
N GLY A 3 -2.58 3.58 -33.14
CA GLY A 3 -1.37 4.05 -32.50
C GLY A 3 -1.54 5.32 -31.66
N GLN A 4 -0.81 5.29 -30.55
CA GLN A 4 -0.29 6.44 -29.80
C GLN A 4 -1.32 7.25 -29.02
N VAL A 5 -1.44 6.93 -27.72
CA VAL A 5 -1.49 8.04 -26.74
C VAL A 5 -0.17 8.80 -26.90
N GLY A 6 -0.15 9.76 -27.81
CA GLY A 6 1.01 10.63 -28.02
C GLY A 6 1.20 11.54 -26.81
N TRP A 7 2.31 12.29 -26.80
CA TRP A 7 2.56 13.33 -25.80
C TRP A 7 1.38 14.30 -25.61
N VAL A 8 0.57 14.49 -26.67
CA VAL A 8 -0.68 15.25 -26.63
C VAL A 8 -1.71 14.61 -25.70
N GLY A 9 -1.97 13.30 -25.79
CA GLY A 9 -2.94 12.62 -24.91
C GLY A 9 -2.50 12.65 -23.44
N LEU A 10 -1.20 12.53 -23.18
CA LEU A 10 -0.64 12.71 -21.84
C LEU A 10 -0.83 14.16 -21.36
N ALA A 11 -0.51 15.15 -22.18
CA ALA A 11 -0.68 16.57 -21.86
C ALA A 11 -2.16 16.93 -21.59
N THR A 12 -3.10 16.39 -22.37
CA THR A 12 -4.53 16.59 -22.15
C THR A 12 -4.99 15.97 -20.82
N SER A 13 -4.45 14.82 -20.42
CA SER A 13 -4.77 14.21 -19.11
C SER A 13 -4.32 15.06 -17.92
N LEU A 14 -3.26 15.87 -18.09
CA LEU A 14 -2.78 16.80 -17.07
C LEU A 14 -3.71 18.00 -16.86
N ILE A 15 -4.67 18.27 -17.75
CA ILE A 15 -5.62 19.39 -17.59
C ILE A 15 -6.44 19.22 -16.31
N LEU A 16 -6.87 17.99 -15.98
CA LEU A 16 -7.63 17.75 -14.75
C LEU A 16 -6.77 17.98 -13.49
N VAL A 17 -5.49 17.62 -13.55
CA VAL A 17 -4.52 17.90 -12.48
C VAL A 17 -4.29 19.40 -12.36
N ALA A 18 -4.14 20.11 -13.48
CA ALA A 18 -3.97 21.56 -13.53
C ALA A 18 -5.22 22.28 -13.00
N PHE A 19 -6.42 21.80 -13.31
CA PHE A 19 -7.68 22.32 -12.78
C PHE A 19 -7.76 22.14 -11.26
N ALA A 20 -7.43 20.94 -10.74
CA ALA A 20 -7.36 20.70 -9.30
C ALA A 20 -6.31 21.58 -8.60
N ALA A 21 -5.14 21.77 -9.23
CA ALA A 21 -4.11 22.69 -8.75
C ALA A 21 -4.58 24.15 -8.78
N GLY A 22 -5.34 24.56 -9.79
CA GLY A 22 -5.96 25.89 -9.88
C GLY A 22 -6.98 26.14 -8.76
N ILE A 23 -7.82 25.15 -8.44
CA ILE A 23 -8.72 25.22 -7.28
C ILE A 23 -7.91 25.30 -5.97
N SER A 24 -6.83 24.52 -5.83
CA SER A 24 -5.92 24.59 -4.67
C SER A 24 -5.34 25.99 -4.51
N LEU A 25 -4.89 26.60 -5.61
CA LEU A 25 -4.31 27.95 -5.60
C LEU A 25 -5.37 28.99 -5.22
N TRP A 26 -6.57 28.88 -5.80
CA TRP A 26 -7.68 29.79 -5.52
C TRP A 26 -8.14 29.70 -4.06
N ARG A 27 -8.18 28.50 -3.49
CA ARG A 27 -8.55 28.24 -2.09
C ARG A 27 -7.38 28.25 -1.11
N ARG A 28 -6.16 28.54 -1.57
CA ARG A 28 -4.91 28.54 -0.78
C ARG A 28 -4.71 27.24 0.03
N LEU A 29 -4.99 26.09 -0.57
CA LEU A 29 -4.86 24.78 0.08
C LEU A 29 -3.40 24.30 0.20
N GLY A 30 -2.46 24.93 -0.52
CA GLY A 30 -1.03 24.60 -0.47
C GLY A 30 -0.67 23.26 -1.10
N LEU A 31 -1.59 22.66 -1.88
CA LEU A 31 -1.42 21.34 -2.48
C LEU A 31 -0.76 21.39 -3.86
N GLU A 32 -0.72 22.55 -4.52
CA GLU A 32 -0.29 22.71 -5.92
C GLU A 32 1.12 22.16 -6.18
N ARG A 33 2.10 22.52 -5.34
CA ARG A 33 3.48 22.03 -5.46
C ARG A 33 3.56 20.52 -5.23
N GLN A 34 2.76 20.01 -4.30
CA GLN A 34 2.69 18.59 -3.98
C GLN A 34 2.06 17.78 -5.13
N LEU A 35 0.97 18.27 -5.73
CA LEU A 35 0.32 17.65 -6.88
C LEU A 35 1.24 17.61 -8.10
N LEU A 36 1.86 18.74 -8.44
CA LEU A 36 2.77 18.84 -9.59
C LEU A 36 3.97 17.92 -9.41
N TRP A 37 4.62 17.97 -8.25
CA TRP A 37 5.79 17.13 -7.98
C TRP A 37 5.43 15.64 -7.97
N ALA A 38 4.29 15.26 -7.37
CA ALA A 38 3.82 13.88 -7.39
C ALA A 38 3.55 13.40 -8.81
N SER A 39 2.94 14.23 -9.65
CA SER A 39 2.61 13.90 -11.05
C SER A 39 3.86 13.72 -11.91
N VAL A 40 4.80 14.69 -11.87
CA VAL A 40 6.07 14.60 -12.60
C VAL A 40 6.88 13.39 -12.13
N ARG A 41 6.98 13.19 -10.82
CA ARG A 41 7.69 12.03 -10.25
C ARG A 41 7.05 10.72 -10.68
N ALA A 42 5.72 10.61 -10.64
CA ALA A 42 5.02 9.41 -11.07
C ALA A 42 5.24 9.13 -12.56
N LEU A 43 5.21 10.15 -13.42
CA LEU A 43 5.49 10.01 -14.84
C LEU A 43 6.91 9.47 -15.08
N VAL A 44 7.92 10.11 -14.48
CA VAL A 44 9.32 9.66 -14.60
C VAL A 44 9.47 8.23 -14.08
N GLN A 45 8.85 7.89 -12.94
CA GLN A 45 8.89 6.55 -12.38
C GLN A 45 8.21 5.52 -13.31
N LEU A 46 7.07 5.84 -13.90
CA LEU A 46 6.37 4.95 -14.82
C LEU A 46 7.19 4.71 -16.10
N LEU A 47 7.84 5.74 -16.64
CA LEU A 47 8.71 5.60 -17.81
C LEU A 47 9.94 4.72 -17.49
N LEU A 48 10.58 4.94 -16.35
CA LEU A 48 11.72 4.14 -15.89
C LEU A 48 11.30 2.68 -15.64
N VAL A 49 10.17 2.46 -14.96
CA VAL A 49 9.64 1.11 -14.73
C VAL A 49 9.27 0.45 -16.05
N GLY A 50 8.64 1.17 -16.98
CA GLY A 50 8.34 0.66 -18.33
C GLY A 50 9.60 0.15 -19.03
N GLY A 51 10.68 0.94 -19.04
CA GLY A 51 11.97 0.52 -19.59
C GLY A 51 12.66 -0.60 -18.81
N ALA A 52 12.51 -0.65 -17.48
CA ALA A 52 13.04 -1.75 -16.69
C ALA A 52 12.29 -3.06 -16.96
N LEU A 53 10.97 -3.00 -17.13
CA LEU A 53 10.14 -4.18 -17.41
C LEU A 53 10.40 -4.76 -18.79
N THR A 54 10.77 -3.95 -19.80
CA THR A 54 11.17 -4.50 -21.10
C THR A 54 12.41 -5.38 -20.97
N LEU A 55 13.44 -4.91 -20.26
CA LEU A 55 14.66 -5.67 -19.96
C LEU A 55 14.39 -6.89 -19.07
N LEU A 56 13.39 -6.80 -18.18
CA LEU A 56 13.04 -7.86 -17.24
C LEU A 56 12.27 -9.00 -17.92
N PHE A 57 11.49 -8.70 -18.95
CA PHE A 57 10.60 -9.64 -19.63
C PHE A 57 11.14 -10.16 -20.97
N GLU A 58 12.39 -9.84 -21.30
CA GLU A 58 13.08 -10.39 -22.47
C GLU A 58 13.04 -11.93 -22.49
N PRO A 59 12.74 -12.55 -23.65
CA PRO A 59 12.76 -14.00 -23.79
C PRO A 59 14.12 -14.59 -23.38
N GLY A 60 14.12 -15.58 -22.49
CA GLY A 60 15.34 -16.26 -22.01
C GLY A 60 15.93 -15.71 -20.70
N ARG A 61 15.41 -14.60 -20.15
CA ARG A 61 15.79 -14.12 -18.81
C ARG A 61 15.32 -15.09 -17.72
N SER A 62 16.21 -15.38 -16.77
CA SER A 62 15.88 -16.19 -15.59
C SER A 62 14.83 -15.49 -14.71
N LEU A 63 13.88 -16.27 -14.19
CA LEU A 63 12.84 -15.83 -13.25
C LEU A 63 13.43 -15.21 -11.97
N TRP A 64 14.70 -15.50 -11.66
CA TRP A 64 15.46 -14.89 -10.58
C TRP A 64 15.35 -13.37 -10.53
N TRP A 65 15.44 -12.69 -11.68
CA TRP A 65 15.37 -11.22 -11.72
C TRP A 65 14.00 -10.69 -11.29
N SER A 66 12.92 -11.42 -11.58
CA SER A 66 11.58 -11.03 -11.15
C SER A 66 11.40 -11.20 -9.64
N TRP A 67 11.97 -12.25 -9.05
CA TRP A 67 12.01 -12.40 -7.59
C TRP A 67 12.88 -11.34 -6.91
N ALA A 68 14.05 -11.02 -7.48
CA ALA A 68 14.89 -9.93 -6.99
C ALA A 68 14.15 -8.58 -7.04
N TRP A 69 13.36 -8.35 -8.08
CA TRP A 69 12.51 -7.16 -8.19
C TRP A 69 11.44 -7.10 -7.08
N VAL A 70 10.76 -8.22 -6.82
CA VAL A 70 9.79 -8.32 -5.71
C VAL A 70 10.46 -8.08 -4.36
N ALA A 71 11.65 -8.65 -4.12
CA ALA A 71 12.42 -8.39 -2.92
C ALA A 71 12.78 -6.90 -2.78
N GLY A 72 13.15 -6.24 -3.88
CA GLY A 72 13.37 -4.80 -3.93
C GLY A 72 12.12 -3.99 -3.57
N MET A 73 10.94 -4.38 -4.05
CA MET A 73 9.67 -3.76 -3.68
C MET A 73 9.36 -3.90 -2.18
N VAL A 74 9.62 -5.07 -1.59
CA VAL A 74 9.45 -5.32 -0.14
C VAL A 74 10.43 -4.45 0.67
N ALA A 75 11.70 -4.37 0.26
CA ALA A 75 12.69 -3.51 0.91
C ALA A 75 12.28 -2.03 0.83
N TYR A 76 11.79 -1.58 -0.33
CA TYR A 76 11.27 -0.24 -0.52
C TYR A 76 10.08 0.05 0.41
N ALA A 77 9.16 -0.90 0.57
CA ALA A 77 8.03 -0.79 1.50
C ALA A 77 8.49 -0.59 2.96
N GLY A 78 9.55 -1.30 3.38
CA GLY A 78 10.20 -1.08 4.68
C GLY A 78 10.78 0.32 4.84
N GLY A 79 11.42 0.85 3.79
CA GLY A 79 11.92 2.22 3.77
C GLY A 79 10.80 3.26 3.87
N VAL A 80 9.67 3.02 3.21
CA VAL A 80 8.47 3.87 3.33
C VAL A 80 7.91 3.84 4.75
N ALA A 81 7.81 2.66 5.37
CA ALA A 81 7.35 2.51 6.75
C ALA A 81 8.16 3.41 7.71
N ARG A 82 9.49 3.29 7.68
CA ARG A 82 10.40 4.11 8.50
C ARG A 82 10.21 5.61 8.29
N ARG A 83 10.05 6.07 7.04
CA ARG A 83 9.84 7.50 6.74
C ARG A 83 8.47 8.00 7.19
N ARG A 84 7.46 7.12 7.24
CA ARG A 84 6.06 7.50 7.51
C ARG A 84 5.69 7.49 8.98
N ALA A 85 6.34 6.68 9.80
CA ALA A 85 6.25 6.72 11.26
C ALA A 85 7.65 6.59 11.89
N PRO A 86 8.49 7.65 11.81
CA PRO A 86 9.84 7.64 12.35
C PRO A 86 9.88 7.50 13.88
N GLU A 87 8.77 7.78 14.56
CA GLU A 87 8.61 7.68 16.01
C GLU A 87 8.55 6.21 16.48
N VAL A 88 8.26 5.27 15.57
CA VAL A 88 8.16 3.84 15.89
C VAL A 88 9.55 3.19 15.72
N PRO A 89 10.16 2.70 16.82
CA PRO A 89 11.47 2.05 16.74
C PRO A 89 11.35 0.74 15.94
N GLN A 90 12.37 0.41 15.15
CA GLN A 90 12.44 -0.84 14.37
C GLN A 90 11.22 -1.06 13.43
N PHE A 91 10.57 0.01 12.97
CA PHE A 91 9.40 -0.14 12.11
C PHE A 91 9.71 -0.71 10.71
N ALA A 92 10.87 -0.36 10.13
CA ALA A 92 11.30 -0.91 8.84
C ALA A 92 11.39 -2.45 8.83
N PRO A 93 12.15 -3.12 9.71
CA PRO A 93 12.24 -4.58 9.70
C PRO A 93 10.90 -5.26 9.99
N LEU A 94 10.05 -4.68 10.86
CA LEU A 94 8.69 -5.17 11.09
C LEU A 94 7.86 -5.14 9.79
N ALA A 95 7.90 -4.01 9.08
CA ALA A 95 7.18 -3.85 7.83
C ALA A 95 7.71 -4.84 6.77
N VAL A 96 9.03 -4.95 6.59
CA VAL A 96 9.66 -5.91 5.66
C VAL A 96 9.20 -7.34 5.96
N ALA A 97 9.21 -7.76 7.22
CA ALA A 97 8.76 -9.10 7.61
C ALA A 97 7.27 -9.31 7.29
N ALA A 98 6.41 -8.32 7.56
CA ALA A 98 4.99 -8.39 7.27
C ALA A 98 4.71 -8.48 5.77
N PHE A 99 5.36 -7.64 4.94
CA PHE A 99 5.22 -7.69 3.48
C PHE A 99 5.80 -8.97 2.88
N ALA A 100 6.94 -9.45 3.39
CA ALA A 100 7.53 -10.70 2.92
C ALA A 100 6.61 -11.89 3.22
N GLY A 101 6.05 -11.97 4.43
CA GLY A 101 5.08 -13.00 4.80
C GLY A 101 3.82 -12.95 3.92
N ALA A 102 3.26 -11.76 3.72
CA ALA A 102 2.11 -11.56 2.84
C ALA A 102 2.41 -11.93 1.38
N ALA A 103 3.60 -11.59 0.88
CA ALA A 103 4.05 -11.94 -0.47
C ALA A 103 4.18 -13.46 -0.64
N VAL A 104 4.79 -14.15 0.33
CA VAL A 104 4.94 -15.62 0.30
C VAL A 104 3.57 -16.29 0.23
N VAL A 105 2.63 -15.88 1.07
CA VAL A 105 1.27 -16.46 1.09
C VAL A 105 0.54 -16.15 -0.21
N THR A 106 0.49 -14.87 -0.63
CA THR A 106 -0.30 -14.44 -1.79
C THR A 106 0.24 -15.03 -3.09
N LEU A 107 1.56 -14.92 -3.32
CA LEU A 107 2.19 -15.46 -4.52
C LEU A 107 2.20 -17.00 -4.49
N GLY A 108 2.39 -17.59 -3.31
CA GLY A 108 2.29 -19.04 -3.11
C GLY A 108 0.93 -19.59 -3.50
N VAL A 109 -0.18 -18.93 -3.12
CA VAL A 109 -1.53 -19.32 -3.53
C VAL A 109 -1.72 -19.13 -5.04
N ILE A 110 -1.35 -17.98 -5.59
CA ILE A 110 -1.58 -17.67 -7.03
C ILE A 110 -0.86 -18.65 -7.95
N PHE A 111 0.41 -18.91 -7.69
CA PHE A 111 1.23 -19.78 -8.54
C PHE A 111 1.11 -21.25 -8.15
N GLY A 112 0.88 -21.55 -6.88
CA GLY A 112 0.62 -22.92 -6.41
C GLY A 112 -0.68 -23.49 -6.94
N LEU A 113 -1.75 -22.69 -6.97
CA LEU A 113 -3.04 -23.07 -7.57
C LEU A 113 -3.08 -22.88 -9.10
N ARG A 114 -1.98 -22.45 -9.72
CA ARG A 114 -1.86 -22.18 -11.17
C ARG A 114 -2.92 -21.23 -11.72
N VAL A 115 -3.33 -20.24 -10.91
CA VAL A 115 -4.23 -19.16 -11.34
C VAL A 115 -3.59 -18.36 -12.47
N PHE A 116 -2.28 -18.13 -12.36
CA PHE A 116 -1.45 -17.57 -13.42
C PHE A 116 -0.23 -18.47 -13.66
N PRO A 117 0.31 -18.49 -14.90
CA PRO A 117 1.61 -19.09 -15.14
C PRO A 117 2.68 -18.30 -14.40
N LEU A 118 3.61 -19.01 -13.75
CA LEU A 118 4.73 -18.38 -13.03
C LEU A 118 5.73 -17.78 -14.02
N GLN A 119 5.55 -16.51 -14.35
CA GLN A 119 6.35 -15.77 -15.32
C GLN A 119 6.56 -14.34 -14.79
N GLY A 120 7.64 -13.67 -15.22
CA GLY A 120 7.92 -12.29 -14.76
C GLY A 120 6.75 -11.33 -14.97
N ARG A 121 6.08 -11.45 -16.13
CA ARG A 121 4.92 -10.62 -16.53
C ARG A 121 3.67 -10.78 -15.65
N THR A 122 3.56 -11.86 -14.89
CA THR A 122 2.47 -12.07 -13.92
C THR A 122 2.95 -11.83 -12.50
N LEU A 123 4.16 -12.30 -12.16
CA LEU A 123 4.77 -12.18 -10.84
C LEU A 123 4.91 -10.72 -10.39
N VAL A 124 5.55 -9.88 -11.22
CA VAL A 124 5.88 -8.50 -10.83
C VAL A 124 4.63 -7.63 -10.65
N PRO A 125 3.66 -7.62 -11.59
CA PRO A 125 2.44 -6.82 -11.41
C PRO A 125 1.58 -7.28 -10.23
N VAL A 126 1.42 -8.60 -10.03
CA VAL A 126 0.63 -9.13 -8.91
C VAL A 126 1.26 -8.77 -7.56
N ALA A 127 2.57 -8.96 -7.42
CA ALA A 127 3.30 -8.53 -6.23
C ALA A 127 3.20 -7.01 -6.03
N GLY A 128 3.36 -6.23 -7.11
CA GLY A 128 3.23 -4.77 -7.08
C GLY A 128 1.86 -4.30 -6.61
N MET A 129 0.78 -4.89 -7.11
CA MET A 129 -0.59 -4.58 -6.66
C MET A 129 -0.78 -4.94 -5.18
N MET A 130 -0.33 -6.11 -4.75
CA MET A 130 -0.43 -6.55 -3.36
C MET A 130 0.34 -5.63 -2.41
N ILE A 131 1.62 -5.36 -2.71
CA ILE A 131 2.49 -4.49 -1.90
C ILE A 131 1.96 -3.06 -1.88
N GLY A 132 1.54 -2.53 -3.03
CA GLY A 132 1.02 -1.16 -3.14
C GLY A 132 -0.22 -0.92 -2.28
N ASN A 133 -1.24 -1.78 -2.40
CA ASN A 133 -2.46 -1.67 -1.60
C ASN A 133 -2.17 -1.85 -0.11
N SER A 134 -1.34 -2.84 0.24
CA SER A 134 -0.97 -3.12 1.65
C SER A 134 -0.14 -1.98 2.25
N MET A 135 0.69 -1.31 1.44
CA MET A 135 1.49 -0.14 1.85
C MET A 135 0.61 1.06 2.18
N THR A 136 -0.41 1.34 1.38
CA THR A 136 -1.36 2.43 1.65
C THR A 136 -2.05 2.24 2.99
N ALA A 137 -2.58 1.04 3.26
CA ALA A 137 -3.22 0.70 4.53
C ALA A 137 -2.23 0.72 5.70
N MET A 138 -1.01 0.20 5.50
CA MET A 138 0.06 0.23 6.50
C MET A 138 0.42 1.66 6.92
N VAL A 139 0.57 2.57 5.96
CA VAL A 139 0.89 3.98 6.25
C VAL A 139 -0.24 4.66 7.01
N LEU A 140 -1.49 4.37 6.65
CA LEU A 140 -2.66 4.93 7.31
C LEU A 140 -2.80 4.41 8.75
N VAL A 141 -2.68 3.09 8.97
CA VAL A 141 -2.78 2.53 10.32
C VAL A 141 -1.63 3.01 11.22
N ALA A 142 -0.41 3.09 10.69
CA ALA A 142 0.74 3.51 11.48
C ALA A 142 0.59 4.95 11.96
N ARG A 143 0.22 5.86 11.06
CA ARG A 143 -0.02 7.26 11.41
C ARG A 143 -1.16 7.40 12.38
N ARG A 144 -2.32 6.81 12.04
CA ARG A 144 -3.51 6.94 12.89
C ARG A 144 -3.30 6.38 14.28
N LEU A 145 -2.63 5.23 14.41
CA LEU A 145 -2.33 4.62 15.70
C LEU A 145 -1.37 5.46 16.53
N VAL A 146 -0.29 5.97 15.92
CA VAL A 146 0.66 6.86 16.62
C VAL A 146 -0.03 8.14 17.08
N ASP A 147 -0.85 8.75 16.22
CA ASP A 147 -1.61 9.97 16.55
C ASP A 147 -2.61 9.70 17.69
N GLU A 148 -3.39 8.61 17.63
CA GLU A 148 -4.34 8.25 18.68
C GLU A 148 -3.66 7.97 20.03
N LEU A 149 -2.55 7.22 20.04
CA LEU A 149 -1.80 6.95 21.28
C LEU A 149 -1.16 8.20 21.85
N ARG A 150 -0.78 9.15 21.00
CA ARG A 150 -0.22 10.43 21.42
C ARG A 150 -1.28 11.35 22.00
N ASP A 151 -2.40 11.50 21.29
CA ASP A 151 -3.48 12.42 21.67
C ASP A 151 -4.26 11.89 22.88
N LYS A 152 -4.34 10.57 23.05
CA LYS A 152 -5.03 9.90 24.16
C LYS A 152 -4.09 9.30 25.19
N ARG A 153 -2.89 9.89 25.32
CA ARG A 153 -1.85 9.44 26.24
C ARG A 153 -2.35 9.31 27.68
N ASP A 154 -3.05 10.32 28.18
CA ASP A 154 -3.55 10.33 29.57
C ASP A 154 -4.53 9.18 29.83
N GLU A 155 -5.39 8.86 28.85
CA GLU A 155 -6.31 7.72 28.93
C GLU A 155 -5.57 6.38 28.92
N VAL A 156 -4.52 6.26 28.10
CA VAL A 156 -3.66 5.07 28.04
C VAL A 156 -2.93 4.88 29.38
N GLU A 157 -2.34 5.94 29.92
CA GLU A 157 -1.62 5.91 31.20
C GLU A 157 -2.56 5.61 32.38
N ALA A 158 -3.79 6.15 32.37
CA ALA A 158 -4.81 5.80 33.35
C ALA A 158 -5.15 4.30 33.31
N ARG A 159 -5.32 3.71 32.11
CA ARG A 159 -5.56 2.26 31.98
C ARG A 159 -4.39 1.43 32.49
N LEU A 160 -3.15 1.84 32.21
CA LEU A 160 -1.95 1.20 32.72
C LEU A 160 -1.87 1.29 34.26
N ALA A 161 -2.21 2.45 34.83
CA ALA A 161 -2.25 2.66 36.29
C ALA A 161 -3.31 1.80 36.98
N LEU A 162 -4.40 1.47 36.29
CA LEU A 162 -5.40 0.48 36.71
C LEU A 162 -4.94 -0.98 36.54
N GLY A 163 -3.67 -1.21 36.18
CA GLY A 163 -3.08 -2.55 36.05
C GLY A 163 -3.35 -3.24 34.71
N GLN A 164 -3.92 -2.55 33.71
CA GLN A 164 -4.13 -3.16 32.39
C GLN A 164 -2.79 -3.32 31.66
N PRO A 165 -2.51 -4.47 31.01
CA PRO A 165 -1.33 -4.62 30.18
C PRO A 165 -1.39 -3.70 28.96
N SER A 166 -0.22 -3.29 28.44
CA SER A 166 -0.11 -2.35 27.32
C SER A 166 -0.98 -2.67 26.11
N ARG A 167 -1.12 -3.96 25.77
CA ARG A 167 -2.01 -4.42 24.68
C ARG A 167 -3.47 -4.11 24.93
N GLN A 168 -3.94 -4.27 26.16
CA GLN A 168 -5.33 -4.00 26.54
C GLN A 168 -5.58 -2.50 26.62
N ALA A 169 -4.64 -1.76 27.23
CA ALA A 169 -4.67 -0.30 27.30
C ALA A 169 -4.76 0.35 25.90
N ALA A 170 -3.98 -0.16 24.93
CA ALA A 170 -3.94 0.31 23.55
C ALA A 170 -5.09 -0.22 22.65
N SER A 171 -5.84 -1.22 23.11
CA SER A 171 -6.77 -1.97 22.25
C SER A 171 -7.87 -1.13 21.60
N PRO A 172 -8.48 -0.11 22.25
CA PRO A 172 -9.53 0.69 21.61
C PRO A 172 -8.96 1.54 20.47
N TYR A 173 -7.79 2.15 20.68
CA TYR A 173 -7.10 2.97 19.68
C TYR A 173 -6.60 2.13 18.51
N LEU A 174 -6.09 0.93 18.78
CA LEU A 174 -5.73 -0.06 17.78
C LEU A 174 -6.93 -0.43 16.89
N ARG A 175 -8.09 -0.71 17.49
CA ARG A 175 -9.33 -1.05 16.75
C ARG A 175 -9.78 0.10 15.85
N THR A 176 -9.79 1.33 16.36
CA THR A 176 -10.15 2.52 15.58
C THR A 176 -9.20 2.73 14.40
N ALA A 177 -7.89 2.68 14.63
CA ALA A 177 -6.89 2.84 13.58
C ALA A 177 -7.02 1.74 12.50
N LEU A 178 -7.16 0.47 12.91
CA LEU A 178 -7.34 -0.65 11.99
C LEU A 178 -8.59 -0.49 11.12
N ARG A 179 -9.73 -0.12 11.74
CA ARG A 179 -10.97 0.10 11.01
C ARG A 179 -10.80 1.20 9.97
N SER A 180 -10.21 2.34 10.33
CA SER A 180 -9.97 3.43 9.38
C SER A 180 -9.04 3.03 8.23
N ALA A 181 -8.05 2.17 8.50
CA ALA A 181 -7.03 1.80 7.52
C ALA A 181 -7.53 0.74 6.52
N ILE A 182 -8.37 -0.19 6.95
CA ILE A 182 -8.84 -1.31 6.13
C ILE A 182 -10.15 -0.95 5.39
N SER A 183 -10.97 -0.06 5.94
CA SER A 183 -12.25 0.34 5.33
C SER A 183 -12.15 0.70 3.85
N PRO A 184 -11.18 1.52 3.37
CA PRO A 184 -11.08 1.86 1.95
C PRO A 184 -10.95 0.62 1.06
N GLN A 185 -10.14 -0.37 1.46
CA GLN A 185 -9.96 -1.60 0.69
C GLN A 185 -11.24 -2.45 0.67
N ILE A 186 -11.98 -2.50 1.77
CA ILE A 186 -13.29 -3.18 1.84
C ILE A 186 -14.27 -2.51 0.87
N GLU A 187 -14.34 -1.18 0.87
CA GLU A 187 -15.25 -0.43 0.00
C GLU A 187 -14.87 -0.58 -1.48
N THR A 188 -13.58 -0.55 -1.83
CA THR A 188 -13.13 -0.88 -3.21
C THR A 188 -13.56 -2.29 -3.62
N THR A 189 -13.45 -3.27 -2.71
CA THR A 189 -13.86 -4.66 -2.98
C THR A 189 -15.37 -4.74 -3.22
N LYS A 190 -16.19 -4.06 -2.40
CA LYS A 190 -17.66 -4.01 -2.56
C LYS A 190 -18.10 -3.33 -3.86
N ALA A 191 -17.41 -2.28 -4.26
CA ALA A 191 -17.75 -1.49 -5.45
C ALA A 191 -17.30 -2.16 -6.76
N THR A 192 -16.42 -3.17 -6.68
CA THR A 192 -15.90 -3.89 -7.86
C THR A 192 -17.03 -4.67 -8.54
N GLY A 193 -17.19 -4.48 -9.85
CA GLY A 193 -18.25 -5.09 -10.65
C GLY A 193 -19.54 -4.26 -10.76
N LEU A 194 -19.75 -3.27 -9.89
CA LEU A 194 -20.89 -2.34 -9.97
C LEU A 194 -20.49 -0.98 -10.55
N VAL A 195 -19.42 -0.38 -10.03
CA VAL A 195 -18.95 0.96 -10.44
C VAL A 195 -17.61 0.87 -11.18
N PHE A 196 -16.80 -0.12 -10.83
CA PHE A 196 -15.46 -0.28 -11.38
C PHE A 196 -15.29 -1.67 -11.99
N LEU A 197 -14.90 -1.72 -13.27
CA LEU A 197 -14.35 -2.92 -13.90
C LEU A 197 -12.83 -2.89 -13.73
N PRO A 198 -12.23 -3.87 -13.02
CA PRO A 198 -10.79 -3.89 -12.81
C PRO A 198 -10.04 -3.94 -14.13
N GLY A 199 -8.99 -3.12 -14.27
CA GLY A 199 -8.22 -3.03 -15.52
C GLY A 199 -7.60 -4.37 -15.95
N ALA A 200 -7.21 -5.22 -15.00
CA ALA A 200 -6.69 -6.56 -15.30
C ALA A 200 -7.76 -7.48 -15.90
N MET A 201 -8.98 -7.45 -15.37
CA MET A 201 -10.14 -8.16 -15.93
C MET A 201 -10.45 -7.68 -17.34
N THR A 202 -10.53 -6.36 -17.54
CA THR A 202 -10.75 -5.77 -18.87
C THR A 202 -9.63 -6.18 -19.84
N GLY A 203 -8.38 -6.19 -19.38
CA GLY A 203 -7.23 -6.64 -20.17
C GLY A 203 -7.33 -8.11 -20.61
N LEU A 204 -7.78 -9.01 -19.73
CA LEU A 204 -8.01 -10.42 -20.07
C LEU A 204 -9.13 -10.58 -21.11
N ILE A 205 -10.23 -9.83 -20.95
CA ILE A 205 -11.34 -9.84 -21.91
C ILE A 205 -10.87 -9.34 -23.29
N LEU A 206 -10.12 -8.25 -23.34
CA LEU A 206 -9.53 -7.72 -24.58
C LEU A 206 -8.51 -8.67 -25.21
N ALA A 207 -7.86 -9.52 -24.40
CA ALA A 207 -6.97 -10.58 -24.86
C ALA A 207 -7.73 -11.84 -25.32
N GLY A 208 -9.07 -11.83 -25.35
CA GLY A 208 -9.89 -12.93 -25.84
C GLY A 208 -10.26 -13.99 -24.79
N VAL A 209 -9.97 -13.75 -23.50
CA VAL A 209 -10.39 -14.66 -22.42
C VAL A 209 -11.90 -14.54 -22.21
N PRO A 210 -12.64 -15.67 -22.06
CA PRO A 210 -14.07 -15.64 -21.79
C PRO A 210 -14.40 -14.78 -20.57
N PRO A 211 -15.42 -13.89 -20.63
CA PRO A 211 -15.73 -12.95 -19.55
C PRO A 211 -15.88 -13.60 -18.18
N LEU A 212 -16.56 -14.76 -18.11
CA LEU A 212 -16.74 -15.50 -16.87
C LEU A 212 -15.41 -15.96 -16.25
N GLN A 213 -14.46 -16.44 -17.08
CA GLN A 213 -13.13 -16.82 -16.60
C GLN A 213 -12.33 -15.60 -16.12
N ALA A 214 -12.41 -14.47 -16.84
CA ALA A 214 -11.77 -13.23 -16.44
C ALA A 214 -12.28 -12.73 -15.08
N VAL A 215 -13.60 -12.82 -14.84
CA VAL A 215 -14.21 -12.50 -13.54
C VAL A 215 -13.65 -13.39 -12.43
N LEU A 216 -13.57 -14.71 -12.64
CA LEU A 216 -13.09 -15.64 -11.63
C LEU A 216 -11.62 -15.38 -11.26
N VAL A 217 -10.75 -15.19 -12.26
CA VAL A 217 -9.35 -14.85 -12.05
C VAL A 217 -9.21 -13.53 -11.29
N GLN A 218 -9.99 -12.51 -11.68
CA GLN A 218 -9.99 -11.22 -11.01
C GLN A 218 -10.47 -11.32 -9.55
N ALA A 219 -11.51 -12.12 -9.28
CA ALA A 219 -12.02 -12.33 -7.94
C ALA A 219 -10.97 -12.97 -7.03
N VAL A 220 -10.25 -13.98 -7.52
CA VAL A 220 -9.14 -14.61 -6.78
C VAL A 220 -8.07 -13.58 -6.42
N VAL A 221 -7.60 -12.79 -7.40
CA VAL A 221 -6.58 -11.75 -7.14
C VAL A 221 -7.10 -10.72 -6.15
N MET A 222 -8.34 -10.26 -6.31
CA MET A 222 -8.95 -9.25 -5.44
C MET A 222 -9.05 -9.73 -3.99
N PHE A 223 -9.51 -10.96 -3.76
CA PHE A 223 -9.63 -11.51 -2.40
C PHE A 223 -8.26 -11.75 -1.76
N LEU A 224 -7.26 -12.15 -2.54
CA LEU A 224 -5.89 -12.27 -2.04
C LEU A 224 -5.29 -10.92 -1.68
N ILE A 225 -5.54 -9.87 -2.47
CA ILE A 225 -5.13 -8.51 -2.13
C ILE A 225 -5.85 -8.04 -0.86
N LEU A 226 -7.17 -8.21 -0.75
CA LEU A 226 -7.93 -7.85 0.45
C LEU A 226 -7.38 -8.57 1.70
N GLY A 227 -7.14 -9.88 1.59
CA GLY A 227 -6.55 -10.69 2.65
C GLY A 227 -5.14 -10.22 3.03
N SER A 228 -4.28 -9.96 2.05
CA SER A 228 -2.93 -9.41 2.25
C SER A 228 -2.96 -8.06 2.95
N VAL A 229 -3.83 -7.16 2.51
CA VAL A 229 -3.99 -5.82 3.11
C VAL A 229 -4.42 -5.97 4.56
N ALA A 230 -5.45 -6.76 4.85
CA ALA A 230 -5.93 -6.98 6.20
C ALA A 230 -4.84 -7.60 7.09
N ALA A 231 -4.21 -8.69 6.66
CA ALA A 231 -3.18 -9.38 7.41
C ALA A 231 -1.96 -8.50 7.69
N THR A 232 -1.43 -7.82 6.65
CA THR A 232 -0.26 -6.93 6.79
C THR A 232 -0.57 -5.78 7.74
N THR A 233 -1.75 -5.15 7.59
CA THR A 233 -2.15 -4.01 8.42
C THR A 233 -2.34 -4.42 9.88
N VAL A 234 -2.95 -5.59 10.14
CA VAL A 234 -3.10 -6.15 11.49
C VAL A 234 -1.76 -6.49 12.13
N VAL A 235 -0.88 -7.20 11.41
CA VAL A 235 0.46 -7.56 11.90
C VAL A 235 1.27 -6.31 12.22
N VAL A 236 1.27 -5.32 11.33
CA VAL A 236 1.96 -4.05 11.54
C VAL A 236 1.38 -3.32 12.74
N ALA A 237 0.07 -3.15 12.83
CA ALA A 237 -0.54 -2.38 13.92
C ALA A 237 -0.28 -3.02 15.29
N MET A 238 -0.39 -4.35 15.39
CA MET A 238 -0.01 -5.08 16.60
C MET A 238 1.50 -4.96 16.90
N GLY A 239 2.34 -4.99 15.88
CA GLY A 239 3.79 -4.79 16.02
C GLY A 239 4.14 -3.39 16.51
N ILE A 240 3.47 -2.36 16.00
CA ILE A 240 3.62 -0.97 16.48
C ILE A 240 3.29 -0.90 17.97
N VAL A 241 2.16 -1.47 18.42
CA VAL A 241 1.80 -1.52 19.85
C VAL A 241 2.88 -2.24 20.68
N ARG A 242 3.58 -3.24 20.15
CA ARG A 242 4.68 -3.87 20.89
C ARG A 242 5.95 -3.00 20.94
N LEU A 243 6.18 -2.18 19.92
CA LEU A 243 7.40 -1.38 19.75
C LEU A 243 7.33 -0.03 20.47
N VAL A 244 6.13 0.53 20.65
CA VAL A 244 5.94 1.84 21.30
C VAL A 244 5.78 1.76 22.82
N PHE A 245 5.69 0.55 23.39
CA PHE A 245 5.67 0.33 24.83
C PHE A 245 6.95 -0.37 25.29
N THR A 246 7.49 0.04 26.43
CA THR A 246 8.63 -0.64 27.07
C THR A 246 8.22 -1.98 27.68
N ARG A 247 9.21 -2.79 28.12
CA ARG A 247 8.97 -4.04 28.86
C ARG A 247 8.17 -3.81 30.15
N ASP A 248 8.33 -2.65 30.77
CA ASP A 248 7.61 -2.24 31.98
C ASP A 248 6.24 -1.58 31.67
N HIS A 249 5.70 -1.82 30.47
CA HIS A 249 4.43 -1.29 29.98
C HIS A 249 4.33 0.24 29.95
N ARG A 250 5.45 0.97 29.84
CA ARG A 250 5.42 2.44 29.71
C ARG A 250 5.33 2.84 28.25
N LEU A 251 4.48 3.81 27.94
CA LEU A 251 4.40 4.39 26.60
C LEU A 251 5.63 5.26 26.34
N LEU A 252 6.33 5.01 25.23
CA LEU A 252 7.46 5.83 24.80
C LEU A 252 6.98 7.25 24.44
N PRO A 253 7.80 8.29 24.66
CA PRO A 253 7.47 9.63 24.20
C PRO A 253 7.44 9.65 22.66
N LEU A 254 6.23 9.75 22.11
CA LEU A 254 5.99 9.93 20.69
C LEU A 254 6.16 11.42 20.37
N SER A 255 7.38 11.85 20.06
CA SER A 255 7.72 13.25 19.77
C SER A 255 6.83 13.83 18.67
N ARG A 256 6.46 15.11 18.79
CA ARG A 256 5.79 15.85 17.70
C ARG A 256 6.69 15.84 16.47
N ARG A 257 6.13 15.51 15.30
CA ARG A 257 6.73 15.94 14.04
C ARG A 257 7.04 17.44 14.15
N PRO A 258 8.24 17.90 13.77
CA PRO A 258 8.37 19.30 13.38
C PRO A 258 7.35 19.52 12.27
N ASP A 259 6.48 20.52 12.43
CA ASP A 259 5.68 21.00 11.31
C ASP A 259 6.65 21.38 10.21
N THR A 260 6.83 20.52 9.21
CA THR A 260 7.45 20.93 7.95
C THR A 260 6.41 21.78 7.24
N GLY A 261 6.20 22.98 7.75
CA GLY A 261 5.58 24.09 7.04
C GLY A 261 6.58 24.62 6.02
N GLY A 262 6.12 24.79 4.79
CA GLY A 262 6.87 25.40 3.67
C GLY A 262 6.86 24.57 2.40
#